data_AF-A0A937QDD3-F1
#
_entry.id   AF-A0A937QDD3-F1
#
_cell.length_a   1.000
_cell.length_b   1.000
_cell.length_c   1.000
_cell.angle_alpha   90.00
_cell.angle_beta   90.00
_cell.angle_gamma   90.00
#
_symmetry.space_group_name_H-M   'P 1'
#
loop_
_entity.id
_entity.type
_entity.pdbx_description
1 polymer ?
#
loop_
_entity_poly.entity_id
_entity_poly.type
_entity_poly.pdbx_seq_one_letter_code
_entity_poly.pdbx_strand_id
1 'polypeptide(L)'
;MWKLYEPETIERELGYAEMVGFDSVRVCLNYRAWSEAPADFIQNFQHFLDASAQLGLLVNPAMFDGCGVKGADITTQTTIVGARYETLTPLQRDFISRGNGRKYVERYLWDRIIPDLEDNRVLFWEFWAPTPGPSRMGKEHWPAYERYCSDLIQAAENGAILAWDVMNEPPAPENPVVINDHPELSEPFLYHFVDFVQKRARGVPVLVGVARQSFPQVSSRCDKVCFHCYQRQPILQDELKKAKKSAREFRKPLLCNECLSYFLFHERPDEQSQLETIKEQHAAFEKEGIGWMAWHLIEGEMFLPYCGFVRRDGSLKPAAVYLKDQILK
;
A
#
# COMPACT_ATOMS: atom_id res chain seq x y z
N MET A 1 10.19 -0.85 6.67
CA MET A 1 9.46 -0.86 7.95
C MET A 1 9.92 -1.98 8.87
N TRP A 2 9.41 -3.20 8.68
CA TRP A 2 9.37 -4.22 9.73
C TRP A 2 10.72 -4.78 10.19
N LYS A 3 11.75 -4.73 9.33
CA LYS A 3 13.11 -5.14 9.69
C LYS A 3 13.93 -4.06 10.41
N LEU A 4 13.56 -2.79 10.20
CA LEU A 4 14.25 -1.62 10.75
C LEU A 4 13.25 -0.82 11.61
N TYR A 5 12.35 -1.52 12.30
CA TYR A 5 11.21 -0.90 12.99
C TYR A 5 11.70 -0.07 14.18
N GLU A 6 11.35 1.22 14.18
CA GLU A 6 11.68 2.14 15.27
C GLU A 6 10.39 2.65 15.93
N PRO A 7 10.07 2.23 17.17
CA PRO A 7 8.85 2.62 17.88
C PRO A 7 8.60 4.13 17.90
N GLU A 8 9.60 4.93 18.26
CA GLU A 8 9.49 6.39 18.36
C GLU A 8 9.18 7.05 17.02
N THR A 9 9.74 6.51 15.92
CA THR A 9 9.42 6.99 14.58
C THR A 9 7.98 6.65 14.22
N ILE A 10 7.52 5.43 14.50
CA ILE A 10 6.14 5.01 14.21
C ILE A 10 5.12 5.84 14.99
N GLU A 11 5.34 6.06 16.28
CA GLU A 11 4.45 6.90 17.11
C GLU A 11 4.35 8.33 16.56
N ARG A 12 5.49 8.93 16.21
CA ARG A 12 5.54 10.26 15.58
C ARG A 12 4.76 10.30 14.27
N GLU A 13 4.97 9.32 13.41
CA GLU A 13 4.36 9.27 12.07
C GLU A 13 2.86 8.97 12.12
N LEU A 14 2.40 8.13 13.07
CA LEU A 14 0.98 7.93 13.33
C LEU A 14 0.32 9.21 13.87
N GLY A 15 1.03 10.00 14.69
CA GLY A 15 0.58 11.32 15.13
C GLY A 15 0.33 12.29 13.96
N TYR A 16 1.02 12.13 12.83
CA TYR A 16 0.73 12.94 11.64
C TYR A 16 -0.62 12.59 11.00
N ALA A 17 -1.08 11.33 11.10
CA ALA A 17 -2.40 10.95 10.62
C ALA A 17 -3.50 11.63 11.45
N GLU A 18 -3.34 11.61 12.77
CA GLU A 18 -4.23 12.31 13.72
C GLU A 18 -4.24 13.82 13.47
N MET A 19 -3.07 14.44 13.24
CA MET A 19 -2.96 15.87 12.94
C MET A 19 -3.78 16.32 11.72
N VAL A 20 -3.88 15.47 10.69
CA VAL A 20 -4.71 15.70 9.50
C VAL A 20 -6.18 15.37 9.77
N GLY A 21 -6.48 14.57 10.79
CA GLY A 21 -7.84 14.18 11.17
C GLY A 21 -8.28 12.84 10.58
N PHE A 22 -7.36 12.00 10.10
CA PHE A 22 -7.71 10.65 9.67
C PHE A 22 -8.17 9.80 10.85
N ASP A 23 -9.11 8.89 10.61
CA ASP A 23 -9.65 7.92 11.58
C ASP A 23 -9.10 6.50 11.38
N SER A 24 -8.26 6.33 10.36
CA SER A 24 -7.75 5.03 9.97
C SER A 24 -6.43 5.12 9.20
N VAL A 25 -5.64 4.06 9.29
CA VAL A 25 -4.37 3.90 8.59
C VAL A 25 -4.29 2.54 7.91
N ARG A 26 -3.74 2.51 6.70
CA ARG A 26 -3.46 1.27 5.98
C ARG A 26 -1.97 0.97 6.07
N VAL A 27 -1.61 -0.28 6.35
CA VAL A 27 -0.20 -0.68 6.46
C VAL A 27 0.04 -1.99 5.71
N CYS A 28 1.10 -2.04 4.90
CA CYS A 28 1.55 -3.26 4.25
C CYS A 28 2.42 -4.08 5.21
N LEU A 29 2.01 -5.32 5.48
CA LEU A 29 2.80 -6.30 6.21
C LEU A 29 3.76 -7.03 5.26
N ASN A 30 4.73 -7.74 5.81
CA ASN A 30 5.74 -8.41 4.99
C ASN A 30 6.07 -9.80 5.55
N TYR A 31 5.65 -10.85 4.83
CA TYR A 31 5.89 -12.23 5.26
C TYR A 31 7.38 -12.56 5.38
N ARG A 32 8.27 -11.97 4.56
CA ARG A 32 9.72 -12.23 4.68
C ARG A 32 10.27 -11.71 6.01
N ALA A 33 9.92 -10.49 6.38
CA ALA A 33 10.32 -9.91 7.66
C ALA A 33 9.84 -10.79 8.84
N TRP A 34 8.59 -11.27 8.78
CA TRP A 34 8.10 -12.25 9.74
C TRP A 34 8.89 -13.56 9.68
N SER A 35 9.15 -14.14 8.50
CA SER A 35 9.82 -15.44 8.39
C SER A 35 11.26 -15.45 8.90
N GLU A 36 11.94 -14.31 8.84
CA GLU A 36 13.32 -14.14 9.33
C GLU A 36 13.36 -13.88 10.84
N ALA A 37 12.40 -13.12 11.38
CA ALA A 37 12.32 -12.79 12.80
C ALA A 37 10.85 -12.76 13.29
N PRO A 38 10.18 -13.92 13.46
CA PRO A 38 8.74 -13.95 13.75
C PRO A 38 8.35 -13.25 15.05
N ALA A 39 9.13 -13.46 16.12
CA ALA A 39 8.84 -12.87 17.42
C ALA A 39 8.93 -11.33 17.40
N ASP A 40 10.03 -10.80 16.86
CA ASP A 40 10.26 -9.35 16.76
C ASP A 40 9.21 -8.70 15.84
N PHE A 41 8.89 -9.34 14.71
CA PHE A 41 7.85 -8.86 13.80
C PHE A 41 6.50 -8.75 14.51
N ILE A 42 6.09 -9.79 15.25
CA ILE A 42 4.81 -9.81 15.95
C ILE A 42 4.77 -8.76 17.07
N GLN A 43 5.86 -8.61 17.82
CA GLN A 43 5.97 -7.55 18.83
C GLN A 43 5.84 -6.15 18.23
N ASN A 44 6.51 -5.91 17.10
CA ASN A 44 6.43 -4.64 16.37
C ASN A 44 5.03 -4.38 15.81
N PHE A 45 4.34 -5.43 15.33
CA PHE A 45 2.97 -5.31 14.86
C PHE A 45 2.00 -4.99 16.01
N GLN A 46 2.14 -5.64 17.16
CA GLN A 46 1.36 -5.32 18.37
C GLN A 46 1.57 -3.87 18.80
N HIS A 47 2.82 -3.43 18.87
CA HIS A 47 3.15 -2.03 19.16
C HIS A 47 2.48 -1.06 18.17
N PHE A 48 2.52 -1.35 16.86
CA PHE A 48 1.85 -0.53 15.85
C PHE A 48 0.33 -0.43 16.09
N LEU A 49 -0.32 -1.55 16.42
CA LEU A 49 -1.76 -1.58 16.70
C LEU A 49 -2.10 -0.79 17.97
N ASP A 50 -1.31 -0.94 19.03
CA ASP A 50 -1.51 -0.24 20.30
C ASP A 50 -1.32 1.27 20.12
N ALA A 51 -0.26 1.70 19.43
CA ALA A 51 -0.01 3.11 19.13
C ALA A 51 -1.13 3.71 18.25
N SER A 52 -1.62 2.96 17.26
CA SER A 52 -2.75 3.39 16.43
C SER A 52 -4.02 3.55 17.26
N ALA A 53 -4.31 2.58 18.14
CA ALA A 53 -5.49 2.60 19.00
C ALA A 53 -5.46 3.76 20.01
N GLN A 54 -4.29 4.11 20.55
CA GLN A 54 -4.13 5.28 21.43
C GLN A 54 -4.51 6.60 20.75
N LEU A 55 -4.34 6.68 19.43
CA LEU A 55 -4.73 7.84 18.61
C LEU A 55 -6.15 7.71 18.02
N GLY A 56 -6.89 6.65 18.37
CA GLY A 56 -8.22 6.39 17.81
C GLY A 56 -8.23 5.95 16.35
N LEU A 57 -7.09 5.50 15.81
CA LEU A 57 -6.95 5.06 14.43
C LEU A 57 -7.31 3.58 14.28
N LEU A 58 -8.20 3.26 13.34
CA LEU A 58 -8.44 1.89 12.88
C LEU A 58 -7.39 1.46 11.84
N VAL A 59 -6.91 0.23 11.90
CA VAL A 59 -5.84 -0.28 11.03
C VAL A 59 -6.39 -1.20 9.95
N ASN A 60 -6.05 -0.95 8.68
CA ASN A 60 -6.25 -1.88 7.56
C ASN A 60 -4.91 -2.55 7.20
N PRO A 61 -4.55 -3.69 7.83
CA PRO A 61 -3.33 -4.40 7.50
C PRO A 61 -3.48 -5.20 6.20
N ALA A 62 -2.59 -4.98 5.23
CA ALA A 62 -2.42 -5.83 4.07
C ALA A 62 -1.45 -6.96 4.38
N MET A 63 -1.96 -8.19 4.47
CA MET A 63 -1.16 -9.37 4.88
C MET A 63 -0.10 -9.73 3.85
N PHE A 64 -0.48 -9.70 2.58
CA PHE A 64 0.34 -10.01 1.42
C PHE A 64 0.41 -8.83 0.45
N ASP A 65 1.39 -8.86 -0.45
CA ASP A 65 1.59 -7.83 -1.47
C ASP A 65 1.86 -8.46 -2.84
N GLY A 66 1.07 -8.08 -3.85
CA GLY A 66 1.23 -8.52 -5.23
C GLY A 66 2.14 -7.59 -6.04
N CYS A 67 2.44 -6.38 -5.56
CA CYS A 67 3.30 -5.42 -6.24
C CYS A 67 4.77 -5.87 -6.22
N GLY A 68 5.43 -5.82 -7.39
CA GLY A 68 6.80 -6.32 -7.50
C GLY A 68 7.41 -6.20 -8.90
N VAL A 69 8.72 -5.97 -8.96
CA VAL A 69 9.49 -5.92 -10.21
C VAL A 69 9.88 -7.32 -10.69
N LYS A 70 9.96 -7.52 -12.00
CA LYS A 70 10.43 -8.75 -12.66
C LYS A 70 11.74 -9.27 -12.04
N GLY A 71 11.77 -10.55 -11.62
CA GLY A 71 12.98 -11.20 -11.12
C GLY A 71 13.30 -10.92 -9.65
N ALA A 72 12.37 -10.32 -8.90
CA ALA A 72 12.45 -10.21 -7.45
C ALA A 72 12.29 -11.56 -6.75
N ASP A 73 13.37 -12.33 -6.71
CA ASP A 73 13.50 -13.45 -5.78
C ASP A 73 13.99 -12.93 -4.43
N ILE A 74 13.09 -13.02 -3.46
CA ILE A 74 13.32 -12.58 -2.09
C ILE A 74 14.46 -13.36 -1.40
N THR A 75 14.89 -14.50 -1.94
CA THR A 75 16.03 -15.24 -1.39
C THR A 75 17.38 -14.77 -1.93
N THR A 76 17.41 -13.97 -3.00
CA THR A 76 18.66 -13.55 -3.68
C THR A 76 18.79 -12.04 -3.87
N GLN A 77 17.72 -11.25 -3.72
CA GLN A 77 17.80 -9.80 -3.78
C GLN A 77 18.18 -9.17 -2.44
N THR A 78 19.49 -9.05 -2.24
CA THR A 78 20.12 -7.93 -1.54
C THR A 78 20.86 -7.12 -2.59
N THR A 79 20.41 -5.92 -2.96
CA THR A 79 21.22 -5.04 -3.83
C THR A 79 20.85 -3.55 -3.80
N ILE A 80 21.19 -2.87 -2.72
CA ILE A 80 21.61 -1.46 -2.67
C ILE A 80 21.54 -0.67 -4.00
N VAL A 81 20.52 0.18 -4.17
CA VAL A 81 20.50 1.25 -5.20
C VAL A 81 20.52 2.65 -4.58
N GLY A 82 20.21 2.82 -3.29
CA GLY A 82 20.32 4.14 -2.63
C GLY A 82 21.76 4.69 -2.62
N ALA A 83 22.76 3.85 -2.36
CA ALA A 83 24.16 4.27 -2.28
C ALA A 83 24.76 4.83 -3.58
N ARG A 84 24.08 4.74 -4.74
CA ARG A 84 24.67 5.20 -6.01
C ARG A 84 24.31 6.62 -6.40
N TYR A 85 23.11 7.14 -6.09
CA TYR A 85 22.71 8.47 -6.57
C TYR A 85 23.57 9.59 -5.95
N GLU A 86 23.87 9.50 -4.66
CA GLU A 86 24.73 10.46 -3.95
C GLU A 86 26.20 10.40 -4.41
N THR A 87 26.65 9.23 -4.89
CA THR A 87 28.01 9.05 -5.46
C THR A 87 28.12 9.49 -6.92
N LEU A 88 27.02 9.88 -7.58
CA LEU A 88 27.07 10.35 -8.96
C LEU A 88 27.74 11.73 -9.04
N THR A 89 28.65 11.84 -10.00
CA THR A 89 29.26 13.12 -10.35
C THR A 89 28.20 14.13 -10.83
N PRO A 90 28.44 15.44 -10.66
CA PRO A 90 27.50 16.48 -11.13
C PRO A 90 27.13 16.34 -12.62
N LEU A 91 28.06 15.87 -13.45
CA LEU A 91 27.84 15.62 -14.89
C LEU A 91 26.87 14.45 -15.15
N GLN A 92 26.94 13.39 -14.34
CA GLN A 92 26.02 12.25 -14.44
C GLN A 92 24.61 12.65 -13.97
N ARG A 93 24.50 13.46 -12.91
CA ARG A 93 23.21 14.02 -12.48
C ARG A 93 22.58 14.92 -13.54
N ASP A 94 23.38 15.79 -14.17
CA ASP A 94 22.95 16.65 -15.26
C ASP A 94 22.51 15.83 -16.50
N PHE A 95 23.23 14.78 -16.88
CA PHE A 95 22.85 13.87 -17.96
C PHE A 95 21.53 13.14 -17.70
N ILE A 96 21.31 12.64 -16.48
CA ILE A 96 20.06 11.98 -16.07
C ILE A 96 18.89 12.97 -16.09
N SER A 97 19.14 14.23 -15.73
CA SER A 97 18.12 15.29 -15.68
C SER A 97 17.70 15.83 -17.06
N ARG A 98 18.47 15.55 -18.13
CA ARG A 98 18.20 16.05 -19.49
C ARG A 98 17.48 15.00 -20.36
N GLY A 99 16.21 15.26 -20.67
CA GLY A 99 15.46 14.58 -21.75
C GLY A 99 15.24 13.07 -21.59
N ASN A 100 15.27 12.32 -22.70
CA ASN A 100 15.01 10.87 -22.80
C ASN A 100 15.93 9.99 -21.90
N GLY A 101 16.99 10.55 -21.32
CA GLY A 101 17.80 9.90 -20.28
C GLY A 101 16.97 9.53 -19.05
N ARG A 102 15.99 10.37 -18.68
CA ARG A 102 15.06 10.08 -17.57
C ARG A 102 14.16 8.88 -17.87
N LYS A 103 13.66 8.72 -19.10
CA LYS A 103 12.90 7.51 -19.51
C LYS A 103 13.77 6.26 -19.54
N TYR A 104 15.03 6.38 -19.95
CA TYR A 104 15.96 5.26 -19.99
C TYR A 104 16.34 4.83 -18.56
N VAL A 105 16.61 5.80 -17.68
CA VAL A 105 16.90 5.59 -16.26
C VAL A 105 15.66 5.12 -15.52
N GLU A 106 14.46 5.66 -15.77
CA GLU A 106 13.21 5.17 -15.18
C GLU A 106 12.88 3.75 -15.63
N ARG A 107 13.18 3.36 -16.88
CA ARG A 107 13.01 1.98 -17.36
C ARG A 107 14.09 1.03 -16.82
N TYR A 108 15.34 1.50 -16.77
CA TYR A 108 16.49 0.75 -16.25
C TYR A 108 16.47 0.62 -14.72
N LEU A 109 15.99 1.65 -14.02
CA LEU A 109 15.69 1.64 -12.60
C LEU A 109 14.42 0.84 -12.36
N TRP A 110 13.39 0.90 -13.21
CA TRP A 110 12.20 0.05 -13.06
C TRP A 110 12.57 -1.43 -12.97
N ASP A 111 13.47 -1.89 -13.83
CA ASP A 111 13.94 -3.28 -13.83
C ASP A 111 14.87 -3.61 -12.63
N ARG A 112 15.24 -2.63 -11.80
CA ARG A 112 16.27 -2.72 -10.76
C ARG A 112 16.02 -1.90 -9.50
N ILE A 113 14.77 -1.48 -9.19
CA ILE A 113 14.50 -0.75 -7.95
C ILE A 113 14.73 -1.72 -6.80
N ILE A 114 15.92 -1.64 -6.21
CA ILE A 114 16.31 -2.40 -5.04
C ILE A 114 16.80 -1.37 -4.02
N PRO A 115 16.09 -1.14 -2.92
CA PRO A 115 16.47 -0.10 -1.97
C PRO A 115 17.81 -0.40 -1.29
N ASP A 116 18.42 0.67 -0.78
CA ASP A 116 19.56 0.55 0.11
C ASP A 116 19.17 -0.28 1.33
N LEU A 117 20.04 -1.19 1.76
CA LEU A 117 19.79 -2.02 2.94
C LEU A 117 20.35 -1.39 4.21
N GLU A 118 21.07 -0.27 4.07
CA GLU A 118 21.80 0.41 5.15
C GLU A 118 21.21 1.79 5.45
N ASP A 119 20.11 2.19 4.80
CA ASP A 119 19.47 3.49 5.02
C ASP A 119 18.32 3.39 6.03
N ASN A 120 18.60 3.84 7.25
CA ASN A 120 17.66 3.85 8.37
C ASN A 120 16.58 4.94 8.30
N ARG A 121 16.40 5.63 7.17
CA ARG A 121 15.62 6.90 7.13
C ARG A 121 14.27 6.83 6.42
N VAL A 122 13.80 5.65 5.97
CA VAL A 122 12.46 5.48 5.39
C VAL A 122 11.80 4.17 5.82
N LEU A 123 10.79 4.26 6.69
CA LEU A 123 10.05 3.08 7.15
C LEU A 123 9.00 2.61 6.13
N PHE A 124 8.51 3.44 5.22
CA PHE A 124 7.60 3.01 4.15
C PHE A 124 8.38 2.64 2.87
N TRP A 125 8.31 1.36 2.48
CA TRP A 125 8.56 0.90 1.09
C TRP A 125 10.01 0.72 0.60
N GLU A 126 10.88 0.18 1.46
CA GLU A 126 12.21 -0.30 1.04
C GLU A 126 12.23 -1.65 0.30
N PHE A 127 11.10 -2.30 0.00
CA PHE A 127 11.10 -3.51 -0.83
C PHE A 127 9.80 -3.65 -1.61
N TRP A 128 9.77 -3.25 -2.89
CA TRP A 128 8.75 -3.72 -3.84
C TRP A 128 9.05 -5.18 -4.19
N ALA A 129 8.91 -6.06 -3.20
CA ALA A 129 9.05 -7.49 -3.36
C ALA A 129 7.68 -8.12 -3.07
N PRO A 130 7.08 -8.77 -4.05
CA PRO A 130 5.78 -9.38 -3.87
C PRO A 130 5.92 -10.49 -2.82
N THR A 131 4.96 -10.55 -1.91
CA THR A 131 5.00 -11.45 -0.77
C THR A 131 3.63 -12.08 -0.59
N PRO A 132 3.41 -13.30 -1.11
CA PRO A 132 4.31 -14.09 -1.95
C PRO A 132 4.44 -13.57 -3.39
N GLY A 133 5.58 -13.83 -4.02
CA GLY A 133 5.72 -13.67 -5.46
C GLY A 133 4.85 -14.67 -6.24
N PRO A 134 4.58 -14.42 -7.54
CA PRO A 134 3.68 -15.25 -8.35
C PRO A 134 3.98 -16.76 -8.30
N SER A 135 5.25 -17.14 -8.42
CA SER A 135 5.71 -18.54 -8.36
C SER A 135 5.62 -19.19 -6.97
N ARG A 136 5.34 -18.41 -5.91
CA ARG A 136 5.25 -18.90 -4.52
C ARG A 136 3.83 -18.93 -3.98
N MET A 137 2.82 -18.88 -4.86
CA MET A 137 1.39 -19.00 -4.51
C MET A 137 0.88 -20.45 -4.49
N GLY A 138 1.71 -21.43 -4.85
CA GLY A 138 1.38 -22.86 -4.85
C GLY A 138 1.02 -23.42 -3.46
N LYS A 139 0.22 -24.49 -3.45
CA LYS A 139 -0.31 -25.13 -2.22
C LYS A 139 0.77 -25.63 -1.27
N GLU A 140 1.93 -26.00 -1.81
CA GLU A 140 3.12 -26.40 -1.08
C GLU A 140 3.63 -25.34 -0.11
N HIS A 141 3.30 -24.06 -0.34
CA HIS A 141 3.70 -22.94 0.51
C HIS A 141 2.63 -22.54 1.54
N TRP A 142 1.38 -22.96 1.34
CA TRP A 142 0.25 -22.51 2.17
C TRP A 142 0.45 -22.78 3.67
N PRO A 143 0.99 -23.92 4.13
CA PRO A 143 1.19 -24.15 5.58
C PRO A 143 2.09 -23.11 6.27
N ALA A 144 3.00 -22.46 5.54
CA ALA A 144 3.83 -21.38 6.10
C ALA A 144 3.06 -20.05 6.18
N TYR A 145 2.29 -19.73 5.14
CA TYR A 145 1.45 -18.54 5.08
C TYR A 145 0.25 -18.63 6.05
N GLU A 146 -0.35 -19.80 6.23
CA GLU A 146 -1.40 -20.03 7.22
C GLU A 146 -0.88 -19.77 8.65
N ARG A 147 0.37 -20.16 8.95
CA ARG A 147 1.03 -19.83 10.22
C ARG A 147 1.22 -18.33 10.37
N TYR A 148 1.79 -17.67 9.36
CA TYR A 148 1.94 -16.21 9.35
C TYR A 148 0.60 -15.48 9.58
N CYS A 149 -0.45 -15.81 8.81
CA CYS A 149 -1.77 -15.22 8.99
C CYS A 149 -2.35 -15.50 10.39
N SER A 150 -2.10 -16.69 10.95
CA SER A 150 -2.57 -17.03 12.30
C SER A 150 -1.86 -16.19 13.37
N ASP A 151 -0.54 -16.02 13.26
CA ASP A 151 0.24 -15.21 14.19
C ASP A 151 -0.22 -13.74 14.15
N LEU A 152 -0.47 -13.19 12.96
CA LEU A 152 -1.02 -11.84 12.80
C LEU A 152 -2.39 -11.68 13.44
N ILE A 153 -3.31 -12.61 13.17
CA ILE A 153 -4.67 -12.56 13.71
C ILE A 153 -4.65 -12.69 15.24
N GLN A 154 -3.78 -13.55 15.77
CA GLN A 154 -3.60 -13.71 17.21
C GLN A 154 -3.02 -12.45 17.85
N ALA A 155 -2.00 -11.84 17.22
CA ALA A 155 -1.39 -10.60 17.70
C ALA A 155 -2.39 -9.44 17.76
N ALA A 156 -3.35 -9.42 16.84
CA ALA A 156 -4.38 -8.40 16.73
C ALA A 156 -5.66 -8.70 17.52
N GLU A 157 -5.68 -9.67 18.45
CA GLU A 157 -6.89 -10.12 19.16
C GLU A 157 -7.65 -8.97 19.86
N ASN A 158 -6.93 -7.95 20.35
CA ASN A 158 -7.50 -6.74 20.96
C ASN A 158 -7.23 -5.46 20.15
N GLY A 159 -6.73 -5.62 18.92
CA GLY A 159 -6.32 -4.51 18.07
C GLY A 159 -7.49 -3.81 17.39
N ALA A 160 -7.34 -2.52 17.14
CA ALA A 160 -8.30 -1.70 16.40
C ALA A 160 -8.23 -1.97 14.89
N ILE A 161 -8.68 -3.13 14.41
CA ILE A 161 -8.62 -3.50 12.98
C ILE A 161 -9.88 -3.01 12.23
N LEU A 162 -9.70 -2.22 11.18
CA LEU A 162 -10.75 -1.79 10.24
C LEU A 162 -11.26 -2.96 9.39
N ALA A 163 -10.32 -3.66 8.76
CA ALA A 163 -10.53 -4.83 7.92
C ALA A 163 -9.18 -5.50 7.64
N TRP A 164 -9.17 -6.81 7.46
CA TRP A 164 -7.99 -7.53 6.94
C TRP A 164 -7.97 -7.44 5.42
N ASP A 165 -6.93 -6.82 4.87
CA ASP A 165 -6.65 -6.86 3.43
C ASP A 165 -5.78 -8.08 3.15
N VAL A 166 -6.33 -9.11 2.49
CA VAL A 166 -5.59 -10.35 2.26
C VAL A 166 -4.38 -10.08 1.37
N MET A 167 -4.54 -9.29 0.31
CA MET A 167 -3.44 -9.01 -0.61
C MET A 167 -3.63 -7.66 -1.27
N ASN A 168 -2.61 -6.82 -1.14
CA ASN A 168 -2.43 -5.62 -1.92
C ASN A 168 -2.22 -5.96 -3.40
N GLU A 169 -3.00 -5.38 -4.30
CA GLU A 169 -2.91 -5.50 -5.77
C GLU A 169 -2.48 -6.89 -6.27
N PRO A 170 -3.34 -7.93 -6.09
CA PRO A 170 -3.00 -9.27 -6.53
C PRO A 170 -2.59 -9.27 -8.02
N PRO A 171 -1.62 -10.10 -8.42
CA PRO A 171 -1.10 -10.05 -9.77
C PRO A 171 -2.17 -10.47 -10.78
N ALA A 172 -2.70 -9.49 -11.50
CA ALA A 172 -3.72 -9.70 -12.54
C ALA A 172 -3.06 -9.73 -13.93
N PRO A 173 -3.61 -10.47 -14.90
CA PRO A 173 -3.12 -10.46 -16.29
C PRO A 173 -2.99 -9.05 -16.89
N GLU A 174 -3.83 -8.12 -16.45
CA GLU A 174 -3.89 -6.73 -16.89
C GLU A 174 -3.03 -5.76 -16.06
N ASN A 175 -2.35 -6.21 -15.00
CA ASN A 175 -1.46 -5.35 -14.21
C ASN A 175 -0.10 -5.24 -14.93
N PRO A 176 0.23 -4.08 -15.55
CA PRO A 176 1.48 -3.94 -16.29
C PRO A 176 2.71 -3.87 -15.37
N VAL A 177 2.51 -3.68 -14.07
CA VAL A 177 3.57 -3.49 -13.08
C VAL A 177 4.09 -4.84 -12.56
N VAL A 178 3.30 -5.92 -12.67
CA VAL A 178 3.65 -7.24 -12.15
C VAL A 178 3.56 -8.28 -13.27
N ILE A 179 4.71 -8.84 -13.66
CA ILE A 179 4.72 -9.99 -14.56
C ILE A 179 4.26 -11.21 -13.75
N ASN A 180 3.02 -11.64 -13.99
CA ASN A 180 2.49 -12.88 -13.44
C ASN A 180 2.83 -14.03 -14.40
N ASP A 181 3.93 -14.72 -14.16
CA ASP A 181 4.34 -15.91 -14.90
C ASP A 181 3.53 -17.17 -14.53
N HIS A 182 2.73 -17.09 -13.45
CA HIS A 182 1.88 -18.15 -12.93
C HIS A 182 0.44 -17.67 -12.62
N PRO A 183 -0.28 -17.10 -13.60
CA PRO A 183 -1.61 -16.52 -13.38
C PRO A 183 -2.65 -17.52 -12.90
N GLU A 184 -2.45 -18.81 -13.15
CA GLU A 184 -3.27 -19.90 -12.66
C GLU A 184 -3.26 -20.05 -11.13
N LEU A 185 -2.24 -19.52 -10.44
CA LEU A 185 -2.10 -19.67 -8.99
C LEU A 185 -2.81 -18.57 -8.19
N SER A 186 -3.04 -17.40 -8.78
CA SER A 186 -3.52 -16.21 -8.05
C SER A 186 -4.94 -16.38 -7.49
N GLU A 187 -5.90 -16.82 -8.31
CA GLU A 187 -7.28 -16.98 -7.86
C GLU A 187 -7.43 -18.07 -6.78
N PRO A 188 -6.87 -19.29 -6.94
CA PRO A 188 -6.91 -20.31 -5.88
C PRO A 188 -6.26 -19.87 -4.57
N PHE A 189 -5.15 -19.13 -4.64
CA PHE A 189 -4.49 -18.56 -3.47
C PHE A 189 -5.41 -17.56 -2.76
N LEU A 190 -5.97 -16.59 -3.48
CA LEU A 190 -6.86 -15.58 -2.92
C LEU A 190 -8.10 -16.22 -2.28
N TYR A 191 -8.74 -17.19 -2.94
CA TYR A 191 -9.89 -17.90 -2.36
C TYR A 191 -9.54 -18.58 -1.05
N HIS A 192 -8.41 -19.29 -1.02
CA HIS A 192 -7.98 -19.99 0.19
C HIS A 192 -7.72 -19.02 1.34
N PHE A 193 -6.97 -17.93 1.13
CA PHE A 193 -6.63 -17.00 2.21
C PHE A 193 -7.78 -16.10 2.62
N VAL A 194 -8.70 -15.72 1.71
CA VAL A 194 -9.96 -15.07 2.09
C VAL A 194 -10.76 -15.98 3.02
N ASP A 195 -11.00 -17.24 2.63
CA ASP A 195 -11.74 -18.19 3.46
C ASP A 195 -11.02 -18.49 4.80
N PHE A 196 -9.70 -18.62 4.77
CA PHE A 196 -8.88 -18.92 5.94
C PHE A 196 -8.94 -17.81 6.98
N VAL A 197 -8.79 -16.56 6.54
CA VAL A 197 -8.80 -15.36 7.40
C VAL A 197 -10.21 -15.11 7.92
N GLN A 198 -11.25 -15.19 7.07
CA GLN A 198 -12.65 -15.00 7.49
C GLN A 198 -13.05 -15.93 8.63
N LYS A 199 -12.61 -17.21 8.58
CA LYS A 199 -12.89 -18.20 9.63
C LYS A 199 -12.20 -17.90 10.97
N ARG A 200 -11.14 -17.09 10.99
CA ARG A 200 -10.28 -16.86 12.17
C ARG A 200 -10.34 -15.44 12.71
N ALA A 201 -10.66 -14.46 11.88
CA ALA A 201 -10.63 -13.03 12.21
C ALA A 201 -11.80 -12.56 13.11
N ARG A 202 -12.54 -13.48 13.76
CA ARG A 202 -13.59 -13.20 14.77
C ARG A 202 -14.62 -12.13 14.36
N GLY A 203 -14.99 -12.09 13.08
CA GLY A 203 -15.97 -11.14 12.56
C GLY A 203 -15.40 -9.79 12.11
N VAL A 204 -14.09 -9.56 12.26
CA VAL A 204 -13.41 -8.45 11.57
C VAL A 204 -13.52 -8.66 10.06
N PRO A 205 -13.99 -7.67 9.28
CA PRO A 205 -14.22 -7.84 7.85
C PRO A 205 -12.95 -8.19 7.08
N VAL A 206 -13.07 -9.03 6.06
CA VAL A 206 -11.98 -9.37 5.13
C VAL A 206 -12.23 -8.73 3.76
N LEU A 207 -11.17 -8.22 3.15
CA LEU A 207 -11.18 -7.64 1.81
C LEU A 207 -9.91 -7.99 1.03
N VAL A 208 -9.89 -7.61 -0.25
CA VAL A 208 -8.70 -7.67 -1.12
C VAL A 208 -8.61 -6.33 -1.85
N GLY A 209 -7.52 -5.59 -1.64
CA GLY A 209 -7.26 -4.31 -2.31
C GLY A 209 -6.84 -4.51 -3.77
N VAL A 210 -7.79 -4.48 -4.70
CA VAL A 210 -7.50 -4.70 -6.13
C VAL A 210 -7.23 -3.37 -6.86
N ALA A 211 -6.14 -3.32 -7.63
CA ALA A 211 -5.73 -2.14 -8.42
C ALA A 211 -6.81 -1.62 -9.38
N ARG A 212 -7.61 -2.57 -9.90
CA ARG A 212 -8.81 -2.37 -10.74
C ARG A 212 -9.83 -3.44 -10.34
N GLN A 213 -11.06 -3.36 -10.86
CA GLN A 213 -12.10 -4.40 -10.66
C GLN A 213 -11.77 -5.73 -11.41
N SER A 214 -10.55 -6.23 -11.25
CA SER A 214 -9.91 -7.35 -11.98
C SER A 214 -10.31 -8.73 -11.48
N PHE A 215 -10.69 -8.85 -10.20
CA PHE A 215 -11.05 -10.13 -9.57
C PHE A 215 -12.49 -10.15 -9.02
N PRO A 216 -13.53 -10.04 -9.86
CA PRO A 216 -14.91 -9.95 -9.39
C PRO A 216 -15.35 -11.16 -8.56
N GLN A 217 -14.84 -12.35 -8.84
CA GLN A 217 -15.17 -13.57 -8.07
C GLN A 217 -14.46 -13.67 -6.71
N VAL A 218 -13.33 -12.99 -6.55
CA VAL A 218 -12.67 -12.84 -5.25
C VAL A 218 -13.40 -11.76 -4.46
N SER A 219 -13.68 -10.61 -5.08
CA SER A 219 -14.43 -9.51 -4.46
C SER A 219 -15.82 -9.95 -3.99
N SER A 220 -16.48 -10.86 -4.72
CA SER A 220 -17.78 -11.42 -4.34
C SER A 220 -17.70 -12.38 -3.14
N ARG A 221 -16.51 -12.82 -2.72
CA ARG A 221 -16.28 -13.65 -1.52
C ARG A 221 -15.91 -12.84 -0.28
N CYS A 222 -15.12 -11.78 -0.43
CA CYS A 222 -14.73 -10.85 0.64
C CYS A 222 -15.92 -10.22 1.38
N ASP A 223 -15.82 -9.86 2.66
CA ASP A 223 -16.91 -9.20 3.39
C ASP A 223 -17.19 -7.77 2.88
N LYS A 224 -16.16 -7.12 2.32
CA LYS A 224 -16.24 -5.80 1.69
C LYS A 224 -15.68 -5.87 0.27
N VAL A 225 -16.31 -5.14 -0.65
CA VAL A 225 -15.70 -4.84 -1.95
C VAL A 225 -14.66 -3.76 -1.71
N CYS A 226 -13.44 -4.00 -2.18
CA CYS A 226 -12.35 -3.03 -2.09
C CYS A 226 -11.71 -2.83 -3.46
N PHE A 227 -11.17 -1.64 -3.71
CA PHE A 227 -10.50 -1.27 -4.95
C PHE A 227 -9.56 -0.08 -4.74
N HIS A 228 -8.63 0.13 -5.66
CA HIS A 228 -7.77 1.32 -5.69
C HIS A 228 -8.21 2.27 -6.81
N CYS A 229 -8.03 3.58 -6.61
CA CYS A 229 -8.35 4.57 -7.64
C CYS A 229 -7.47 5.82 -7.55
N TYR A 230 -6.52 5.90 -8.49
CA TYR A 230 -5.63 7.04 -8.67
C TYR A 230 -6.01 7.93 -9.86
N GLN A 231 -7.21 7.73 -10.41
CA GLN A 231 -7.63 8.37 -11.67
C GLN A 231 -8.07 9.82 -11.45
N ARG A 232 -8.09 10.59 -12.55
CA ARG A 232 -8.68 11.92 -12.64
C ARG A 232 -9.93 11.91 -13.50
N GLN A 233 -10.69 13.00 -13.47
CA GLN A 233 -11.85 13.17 -14.33
C GLN A 233 -11.44 13.14 -15.82
N PRO A 234 -12.27 12.55 -16.70
CA PRO A 234 -13.57 11.92 -16.42
C PRO A 234 -13.50 10.46 -15.96
N ILE A 235 -12.32 9.81 -16.05
CA ILE A 235 -12.13 8.37 -15.79
C ILE A 235 -12.50 8.02 -14.34
N LEU A 236 -12.12 8.88 -13.39
CA LEU A 236 -12.47 8.73 -11.97
C LEU A 236 -13.96 8.46 -11.77
N GLN A 237 -14.84 9.27 -12.36
CA GLN A 237 -16.28 9.15 -12.17
C GLN A 237 -16.82 7.80 -12.68
N ASP A 238 -16.25 7.27 -13.75
CA ASP A 238 -16.65 5.97 -14.30
C ASP A 238 -16.16 4.81 -13.43
N GLU A 239 -14.94 4.88 -12.90
CA GLU A 239 -14.40 3.86 -11.99
C GLU A 239 -15.19 3.81 -10.67
N LEU A 240 -15.54 4.96 -10.08
CA LEU A 240 -16.38 4.99 -8.87
C LEU A 240 -17.78 4.40 -9.12
N LYS A 241 -18.39 4.69 -10.28
CA LYS A 241 -19.69 4.10 -10.66
C LYS A 241 -19.62 2.60 -10.85
N LYS A 242 -18.55 2.08 -11.48
CA LYS A 242 -18.32 0.64 -11.63
C LYS A 242 -18.16 -0.02 -10.26
N ALA A 243 -17.34 0.54 -9.38
CA ALA A 243 -17.14 0.02 -8.04
C ALA A 243 -18.45 -0.05 -7.23
N LYS A 244 -19.27 1.02 -7.28
CA LYS A 244 -20.61 1.02 -6.66
C LYS A 244 -21.56 0.00 -7.28
N LYS A 245 -21.47 -0.23 -8.59
CA LYS A 245 -22.25 -1.26 -9.26
C LYS A 245 -21.88 -2.65 -8.74
N SER A 246 -20.58 -2.99 -8.70
CA SER A 246 -20.09 -4.26 -8.14
C SER A 246 -20.55 -4.45 -6.69
N ALA A 247 -20.40 -3.43 -5.85
CA ALA A 247 -20.82 -3.47 -4.45
C ALA A 247 -22.33 -3.75 -4.29
N ARG A 248 -23.17 -3.13 -5.12
CA ARG A 248 -24.63 -3.39 -5.14
C ARG A 248 -24.95 -4.81 -5.62
N GLU A 249 -24.29 -5.28 -6.67
CA GLU A 249 -24.49 -6.62 -7.23
C GLU A 249 -24.13 -7.70 -6.20
N PHE A 250 -23.04 -7.51 -5.46
CA PHE A 250 -22.62 -8.43 -4.40
C PHE A 250 -23.31 -8.19 -3.05
N ARG A 251 -24.07 -7.10 -2.92
CA ARG A 251 -24.74 -6.66 -1.68
C ARG A 251 -23.77 -6.49 -0.51
N LYS A 252 -22.63 -5.83 -0.77
CA LYS A 252 -21.52 -5.67 0.17
C LYS A 252 -21.14 -4.20 0.35
N PRO A 253 -20.63 -3.79 1.52
CA PRO A 253 -20.05 -2.46 1.69
C PRO A 253 -18.86 -2.26 0.73
N LEU A 254 -18.57 -1.00 0.43
CA LEU A 254 -17.51 -0.59 -0.49
C LEU A 254 -16.48 0.26 0.26
N LEU A 255 -15.19 0.00 0.01
CA LEU A 255 -14.06 0.81 0.47
C LEU A 255 -13.12 1.05 -0.70
N CYS A 256 -12.51 2.24 -0.78
CA CYS A 256 -11.36 2.49 -1.63
C CYS A 256 -10.12 2.66 -0.74
N ASN A 257 -9.34 1.61 -0.52
CA ASN A 257 -8.25 1.64 0.46
C ASN A 257 -6.91 2.17 -0.10
N GLU A 258 -6.91 2.64 -1.35
CA GLU A 258 -5.84 3.44 -1.94
C GLU A 258 -6.39 4.43 -2.98
N CYS A 259 -6.26 5.73 -2.70
CA CYS A 259 -6.67 6.81 -3.60
C CYS A 259 -6.01 8.13 -3.18
N LEU A 260 -6.56 9.27 -3.63
CA LEU A 260 -6.14 10.61 -3.21
C LEU A 260 -4.62 10.78 -3.31
N SER A 261 -4.08 10.49 -4.49
CA SER A 261 -2.65 10.63 -4.76
C SER A 261 -2.46 11.17 -6.16
N TYR A 262 -1.39 11.93 -6.32
CA TYR A 262 -0.87 12.26 -7.62
C TYR A 262 0.12 11.16 -8.05
N PHE A 263 -0.41 10.10 -8.64
CA PHE A 263 0.38 8.93 -9.04
C PHE A 263 0.80 9.02 -10.52
N LEU A 264 1.74 9.92 -10.80
CA LEU A 264 2.37 10.04 -12.14
C LEU A 264 3.88 9.88 -12.01
N PHE A 265 4.39 8.69 -12.32
CA PHE A 265 5.82 8.36 -12.26
C PHE A 265 6.74 9.34 -13.01
N HIS A 266 6.22 10.10 -13.96
CA HIS A 266 7.00 10.96 -14.85
C HIS A 266 6.95 12.46 -14.50
N GLU A 267 6.07 12.89 -13.59
CA GLU A 267 5.86 14.31 -13.29
C GLU A 267 5.77 14.54 -11.78
N ARG A 268 6.53 15.53 -11.28
CA ARG A 268 6.43 16.01 -9.90
C ARG A 268 5.49 17.23 -9.92
N PRO A 269 4.26 17.11 -9.42
CA PRO A 269 3.38 18.27 -9.32
C PRO A 269 3.95 19.25 -8.30
N ASP A 270 3.74 20.54 -8.53
CA ASP A 270 3.83 21.52 -7.44
C ASP A 270 2.68 21.32 -6.43
N GLU A 271 2.80 21.93 -5.25
CA GLU A 271 1.82 21.75 -4.17
C GLU A 271 0.42 22.27 -4.52
N GLN A 272 0.32 23.27 -5.41
CA GLN A 272 -0.97 23.78 -5.86
C GLN A 272 -1.64 22.77 -6.81
N SER A 273 -0.88 22.20 -7.73
CA SER A 273 -1.33 21.13 -8.63
C SER A 273 -1.74 19.87 -7.87
N GLN A 274 -0.99 19.50 -6.81
CA GLN A 274 -1.38 18.43 -5.90
C GLN A 274 -2.71 18.77 -5.20
N LEU A 275 -2.83 19.96 -4.61
CA LEU A 275 -4.04 20.41 -3.91
C LEU A 275 -5.28 20.34 -4.81
N GLU A 276 -5.22 20.85 -6.04
CA GLU A 276 -6.37 20.83 -6.95
C GLU A 276 -6.75 19.40 -7.36
N THR A 277 -5.76 18.52 -7.53
CA THR A 277 -6.02 17.09 -7.80
C THR A 277 -6.71 16.42 -6.61
N ILE A 278 -6.23 16.66 -5.39
CA ILE A 278 -6.82 16.09 -4.17
C ILE A 278 -8.24 16.62 -3.94
N LYS A 279 -8.51 17.91 -4.18
CA LYS A 279 -9.87 18.48 -4.14
C LYS A 279 -10.80 17.79 -5.14
N GLU A 280 -10.34 17.62 -6.39
CA GLU A 280 -11.13 16.98 -7.46
C GLU A 280 -11.49 15.52 -7.08
N GLN A 281 -10.50 14.77 -6.61
CA GLN A 281 -10.68 13.37 -6.21
C GLN A 281 -11.58 13.26 -4.96
N HIS A 282 -11.28 14.03 -3.91
CA HIS A 282 -12.03 14.03 -2.66
C HIS A 282 -13.51 14.36 -2.90
N ALA A 283 -13.79 15.43 -3.66
CA ALA A 283 -15.16 15.80 -4.00
C ALA A 283 -15.92 14.69 -4.77
N ALA A 284 -15.23 13.89 -5.57
CA ALA A 284 -15.84 12.76 -6.26
C ALA A 284 -16.18 11.59 -5.31
N PHE A 285 -15.30 11.27 -4.36
CA PHE A 285 -15.56 10.27 -3.32
C PHE A 285 -16.72 10.68 -2.41
N GLU A 286 -16.73 11.94 -1.96
CA GLU A 286 -17.82 12.53 -1.15
C GLU A 286 -19.16 12.47 -1.88
N LYS A 287 -19.19 12.93 -3.14
CA LYS A 287 -20.41 12.89 -3.97
C LYS A 287 -20.96 11.47 -4.13
N GLU A 288 -20.08 10.48 -4.24
CA GLU A 288 -20.48 9.10 -4.41
C GLU A 288 -20.74 8.37 -3.08
N GLY A 289 -20.41 8.96 -1.94
CA GLY A 289 -20.56 8.38 -0.60
C GLY A 289 -19.73 7.12 -0.42
N ILE A 290 -18.47 7.14 -0.89
CA ILE A 290 -17.54 6.00 -0.82
C ILE A 290 -16.46 6.30 0.21
N GLY A 291 -16.32 5.45 1.23
CA GLY A 291 -15.21 5.54 2.18
C GLY A 291 -13.87 5.30 1.49
N TRP A 292 -12.84 6.01 1.94
CA TRP A 292 -11.56 6.10 1.24
C TRP A 292 -10.37 6.11 2.19
N MET A 293 -9.20 5.69 1.70
CA MET A 293 -7.92 5.84 2.39
C MET A 293 -6.90 6.45 1.42
N ALA A 294 -6.20 7.50 1.86
CA ALA A 294 -5.33 8.30 1.01
C ALA A 294 -3.91 7.73 0.93
N TRP A 295 -3.29 7.88 -0.24
CA TRP A 295 -1.91 7.46 -0.51
C TRP A 295 -1.02 8.68 -0.80
N HIS A 296 0.14 8.89 -0.18
CA HIS A 296 0.61 8.33 1.09
C HIS A 296 0.71 9.46 2.12
N LEU A 297 0.77 9.14 3.41
CA LEU A 297 0.71 10.15 4.47
C LEU A 297 1.91 11.12 4.44
N ILE A 298 3.13 10.59 4.30
CA ILE A 298 4.39 11.33 4.52
C ILE A 298 5.22 11.37 3.23
N GLU A 299 5.84 12.51 2.92
CA GLU A 299 6.73 12.64 1.77
C GLU A 299 7.95 11.68 1.84
N GLY A 300 8.14 10.90 0.78
CA GLY A 300 9.34 10.09 0.58
C GLY A 300 10.57 10.91 0.14
N GLU A 301 11.76 10.31 0.18
CA GLU A 301 13.00 10.92 -0.37
C GLU A 301 13.32 10.45 -1.79
N MET A 302 12.75 9.32 -2.21
CA MET A 302 13.19 8.57 -3.38
C MET A 302 12.03 8.35 -4.37
N PHE A 303 11.46 7.15 -4.38
CA PHE A 303 10.33 6.79 -5.23
C PHE A 303 9.06 7.38 -4.59
N LEU A 304 8.41 8.35 -5.24
CA LEU A 304 7.22 9.09 -4.78
C LEU A 304 7.45 10.21 -3.73
N PRO A 305 8.42 11.13 -3.90
CA PRO A 305 8.73 12.15 -2.89
C PRO A 305 7.67 13.26 -2.77
N TYR A 306 6.64 13.23 -3.62
CA TYR A 306 5.63 14.27 -3.74
C TYR A 306 4.21 13.78 -3.46
N CYS A 307 4.00 12.47 -3.27
CA CYS A 307 2.67 11.93 -2.99
C CYS A 307 2.22 12.26 -1.56
N GLY A 308 3.16 12.58 -0.66
CA GLY A 308 2.93 12.89 0.75
C GLY A 308 1.99 14.07 0.97
N PHE A 309 1.21 13.98 2.04
CA PHE A 309 0.41 15.08 2.60
C PHE A 309 1.20 15.86 3.66
N VAL A 310 2.05 15.16 4.40
CA VAL A 310 2.84 15.70 5.51
C VAL A 310 4.31 15.62 5.13
N ARG A 311 5.05 16.70 5.36
CA ARG A 311 6.50 16.71 5.17
C ARG A 311 7.16 15.98 6.33
N ARG A 312 8.42 15.58 6.17
CA ARG A 312 9.14 14.79 7.19
C ARG A 312 9.30 15.50 8.53
N ASP A 313 9.40 16.83 8.49
CA ASP A 313 9.45 17.68 9.69
C ASP A 313 8.07 17.82 10.38
N GLY A 314 7.04 17.15 9.87
CA GLY A 314 5.67 17.20 10.37
C GLY A 314 4.86 18.37 9.81
N SER A 315 5.44 19.24 8.99
CA SER A 315 4.68 20.36 8.41
C SER A 315 3.63 19.88 7.40
N LEU A 316 2.42 20.44 7.50
CA LEU A 316 1.33 20.09 6.59
C LEU A 316 1.53 20.77 5.23
N LYS A 317 1.24 20.03 4.14
CA LYS A 317 1.12 20.61 2.80
C LYS A 317 -0.29 21.19 2.60
N PRO A 318 -0.50 22.07 1.60
CA PRO A 318 -1.82 22.64 1.33
C PRO A 318 -2.94 21.59 1.18
N ALA A 319 -2.65 20.44 0.55
CA ALA A 319 -3.60 19.33 0.44
C ALA A 319 -4.01 18.74 1.79
N ALA A 320 -3.07 18.62 2.73
CA ALA A 320 -3.34 18.11 4.08
C ALA A 320 -4.17 19.10 4.91
N VAL A 321 -3.89 20.39 4.80
CA VAL A 321 -4.70 21.45 5.44
C VAL A 321 -6.13 21.42 4.90
N TYR A 322 -6.29 21.28 3.58
CA TYR A 322 -7.61 21.12 2.97
C TYR A 322 -8.35 19.89 3.51
N LEU A 323 -7.73 18.72 3.54
CA LEU A 323 -8.37 17.49 4.03
C LEU A 323 -8.76 17.62 5.51
N LYS A 324 -7.88 18.20 6.34
CA LYS A 324 -8.18 18.50 7.74
C LYS A 324 -9.45 19.33 7.90
N ASP A 325 -9.62 20.35 7.08
CA ASP A 325 -10.81 21.20 7.11
C ASP A 325 -12.07 20.52 6.56
N GLN A 326 -11.93 19.43 5.79
CA GLN A 326 -13.09 18.68 5.27
C GLN A 326 -13.50 17.54 6.19
N ILE A 327 -12.55 16.78 6.75
CA ILE A 327 -12.84 15.61 7.59
C ILE A 327 -13.45 16.02 8.93
N LEU A 328 -13.06 17.18 9.47
CA LEU A 328 -13.58 17.70 10.74
C LEU A 328 -14.97 18.37 10.65
N LYS A 329 -15.63 18.37 9.48
CA LYS A 329 -16.96 18.97 9.26
C LYS A 329 -18.08 17.96 9.35
#